data_AF-A0A8H6VCI0-F1
#
_entry.id   AF-A0A8H6VCI0-F1
#
_cell.length_a   1.000
_cell.length_b   1.000
_cell.length_c   1.000
_cell.angle_alpha   90.00
_cell.angle_beta   90.00
_cell.angle_gamma   90.00
#
_symmetry.space_group_name_H-M   'P 1'
#
loop_
_entity.id
_entity.type
_entity.pdbx_description
1 polymer ?
#
loop_
_entity_poly.entity_id
_entity_poly.type
_entity_poly.pdbx_seq_one_letter_code
_entity_poly.pdbx_strand_id
1 'polypeptide(L)' 'MAKYNFKLVKEVLSEGEKDRIIAIYLNTTDGVTDWAAATKDFGAASVDSMKVSMRNAIKKLEKSAVGDAPESEDP' A
#
# COMPACT_ATOMS: atom_id res chain seq x y z
N MET A 1 -5.87 -14.98 -4.01
CA MET A 1 -5.20 -13.72 -3.60
C MET A 1 -3.83 -13.73 -4.23
N ALA A 2 -3.42 -12.67 -4.93
CA ALA A 2 -2.10 -12.63 -5.55
C ALA A 2 -1.01 -12.74 -4.46
N LYS A 3 0.01 -13.58 -4.66
CA LYS A 3 1.14 -13.69 -3.73
C LYS A 3 2.09 -12.53 -4.02
N TYR A 4 2.06 -11.49 -3.19
CA TYR A 4 2.96 -10.36 -3.32
C TYR A 4 4.38 -10.73 -2.89
N ASN A 5 5.37 -10.33 -3.69
CA ASN A 5 6.77 -10.41 -3.31
C ASN A 5 7.16 -9.22 -2.44
N PHE A 6 7.56 -9.47 -1.20
CA PHE A 6 7.88 -8.40 -0.25
C PHE A 6 9.01 -7.47 -0.71
N LYS A 7 10.04 -8.01 -1.38
CA LYS A 7 11.14 -7.20 -1.92
C LYS A 7 10.62 -6.25 -3.00
N LEU A 8 9.84 -6.77 -3.96
CA LEU A 8 9.24 -5.94 -5.01
C LEU A 8 8.26 -4.92 -4.45
N VAL A 9 7.44 -5.26 -3.45
CA VAL A 9 6.54 -4.28 -2.79
C VAL A 9 7.35 -3.10 -2.24
N LYS A 10 8.48 -3.38 -1.57
CA LYS A 10 9.33 -2.33 -1.00
C LYS A 10 9.98 -1.45 -2.06
N GLU A 11 10.35 -2.01 -3.21
CA GLU A 11 10.96 -1.27 -4.32
C GLU A 11 9.91 -0.46 -5.11
N VAL A 12 8.72 -1.02 -5.30
CA VAL A 12 7.64 -0.41 -6.09
C VAL A 12 6.96 0.73 -5.34
N LEU A 13 6.71 0.61 -4.03
CA LEU A 13 6.01 1.65 -3.27
C LEU A 13 6.94 2.77 -2.81
N SER A 14 6.51 4.02 -2.98
CA SER A 14 7.17 5.17 -2.35
C SER A 14 7.00 5.13 -0.83
N GLU A 15 7.81 5.91 -0.11
CA GLU A 15 7.67 6.07 1.34
C GLU A 15 6.27 6.58 1.71
N GLY A 16 5.77 7.62 1.03
CA GLY A 16 4.43 8.13 1.28
C GLY A 16 3.30 7.13 0.96
N GLU A 17 3.50 6.18 0.04
CA GLU A 17 2.55 5.07 -0.16
C GLU A 17 2.60 4.06 0.99
N LYS A 18 3.78 3.76 1.53
CA LYS A 18 3.97 2.88 2.69
C LYS A 18 3.37 3.50 3.95
N ASP A 19 3.64 4.77 4.21
CA ASP A 19 3.10 5.50 5.36
C ASP A 19 1.57 5.54 5.33
N ARG A 20 0.99 5.70 4.13
CA ARG A 20 -0.47 5.62 3.95
C ARG A 20 -1.04 4.26 4.32
N ILE A 21 -0.37 3.18 3.91
CA ILE A 21 -0.78 1.81 4.24
C ILE A 21 -0.69 1.59 5.75
N ILE A 22 0.36 2.08 6.40
CA ILE A 22 0.53 2.00 7.86
C ILE A 22 -0.62 2.73 8.56
N ALA A 23 -0.95 3.96 8.14
CA ALA A 23 -2.06 4.72 8.71
C ALA A 23 -3.40 3.99 8.58
N ILE A 24 -3.66 3.35 7.44
CA ILE A 24 -4.86 2.52 7.23
C ILE A 24 -4.85 1.30 8.15
N TYR A 25 -3.72 0.59 8.22
CA TYR A 25 -3.58 -0.63 9.02
C TYR A 25 -3.81 -0.37 10.50
N LEU A 26 -3.19 0.68 11.06
CA LEU A 26 -3.33 1.04 12.47
C LEU A 26 -4.75 1.49 12.85
N ASN A 27 -5.51 1.99 11.87
CA ASN A 27 -6.90 2.41 12.03
C ASN A 27 -7.90 1.33 11.55
N THR A 28 -7.47 0.08 11.39
CA THR A 28 -8.33 -1.05 11.03
C THR A 28 -8.45 -2.03 12.19
N THR A 29 -9.68 -2.25 12.67
CA THR A 29 -9.99 -3.23 13.71
C THR A 29 -11.02 -4.22 13.18
N ASP A 30 -10.79 -5.52 13.36
CA ASP A 30 -11.66 -6.60 12.89
C ASP A 30 -12.05 -6.49 11.40
N GLY A 31 -11.11 -6.02 10.56
CA GLY A 31 -11.31 -5.83 9.13
C GLY A 31 -12.11 -4.59 8.73
N VAL A 32 -12.51 -3.76 9.71
CA VAL A 32 -13.20 -2.49 9.48
C VAL A 32 -12.24 -1.33 9.69
N THR A 33 -12.03 -0.54 8.64
CA THR A 33 -11.16 0.65 8.69
C THR A 33 -11.95 1.89 9.08
N ASP A 34 -11.51 2.59 10.13
CA ASP A 34 -11.90 3.98 10.38
C ASP A 34 -11.15 4.89 9.41
N TRP A 35 -11.79 5.17 8.29
CA TRP A 35 -11.23 6.01 7.25
C TRP A 35 -11.03 7.47 7.67
N ALA A 36 -11.85 7.97 8.60
CA ALA A 36 -11.74 9.36 9.05
C ALA A 36 -10.48 9.54 9.91
N ALA A 37 -10.25 8.63 10.86
CA ALA A 37 -9.05 8.60 11.66
C ALA A 37 -7.79 8.38 10.80
N ALA A 38 -7.81 7.38 9.91
CA ALA A 38 -6.68 7.12 8.99
C ALA A 38 -6.33 8.32 8.10
N THR A 39 -7.35 9.04 7.61
CA THR A 39 -7.16 10.25 6.79
C THR A 39 -6.52 11.36 7.60
N LYS A 40 -6.95 11.56 8.85
CA LYS A 40 -6.40 12.55 9.77
C LYS A 40 -4.95 12.23 10.15
N ASP A 41 -4.67 10.99 10.52
CA ASP A 41 -3.32 10.56 10.95
C ASP A 41 -2.30 10.66 9.82
N PHE A 42 -2.69 10.33 8.58
CA PHE A 42 -1.84 10.47 7.42
C PHE A 42 -1.72 11.93 6.92
N GLY A 43 -2.72 12.77 7.18
CA GLY A 43 -2.81 14.12 6.64
C GLY A 43 -3.28 14.18 5.18
N ALA A 44 -4.16 13.27 4.76
CA ALA A 44 -4.78 13.33 3.43
C ALA A 44 -5.84 14.45 3.34
N ALA A 45 -6.03 14.99 2.14
CA ALA A 45 -7.01 16.06 1.90
C ALA A 45 -8.47 15.63 2.15
N SER A 46 -8.78 14.35 1.92
CA SER A 46 -10.12 13.79 2.16
C SER A 46 -10.09 12.26 2.25
N VAL A 47 -11.13 11.67 2.83
CA VAL A 47 -11.35 10.21 2.86
C VAL A 47 -11.37 9.62 1.44
N ASP A 48 -11.99 10.30 0.48
CA ASP A 48 -12.05 9.83 -0.89
C ASP A 48 -10.66 9.80 -1.54
N SER A 49 -9.85 10.83 -1.31
CA SER A 49 -8.46 10.85 -1.78
C SER A 49 -7.65 9.70 -1.17
N MET A 50 -7.84 9.41 0.12
CA MET A 50 -7.20 8.31 0.83
C MET A 50 -7.54 6.96 0.19
N LYS A 51 -8.83 6.71 -0.05
CA LYS A 51 -9.32 5.48 -0.70
C LYS A 51 -8.84 5.35 -2.15
N VAL A 52 -8.85 6.43 -2.93
CA VAL A 52 -8.35 6.43 -4.31
C VAL A 52 -6.86 6.11 -4.34
N SER A 53 -6.07 6.74 -3.48
CA SER A 53 -4.63 6.45 -3.38
C SER A 53 -4.35 5.01 -2.98
N MET A 54 -5.11 4.44 -2.03
CA MET A 54 -4.97 3.03 -1.66
C MET A 54 -5.29 2.10 -2.85
N ARG A 55 -6.37 2.34 -3.59
CA ARG A 55 -6.71 1.56 -4.80
C ARG A 55 -5.60 1.64 -5.85
N ASN A 56 -5.01 2.81 -6.04
CA ASN A 56 -3.92 2.99 -7.00
C ASN A 56 -2.65 2.25 -6.57
N ALA A 57 -2.32 2.27 -5.28
CA ALA A 57 -1.22 1.48 -4.74
C ALA A 57 -1.44 -0.02 -4.96
N ILE A 58 -2.65 -0.54 -4.70
CA ILE A 58 -2.99 -1.95 -4.95
C ILE A 58 -2.80 -2.30 -6.44
N LYS A 59 -3.34 -1.51 -7.37
CA LYS A 59 -3.16 -1.73 -8.81
C LYS A 59 -1.70 -1.74 -9.23
N LYS A 60 -0.90 -0.84 -8.65
CA LYS A 60 0.55 -0.76 -8.89
C LYS A 60 1.24 -2.05 -8.43
N LEU A 61 0.89 -2.57 -7.26
CA LEU A 61 1.41 -3.83 -6.74
C LEU A 61 0.98 -5.04 -7.57
N GLU A 62 -0.28 -5.09 -7.99
CA GLU A 62 -0.79 -6.16 -8.87
C GLU A 62 -0.03 -6.24 -10.19
N LYS A 63 0.39 -5.09 -10.72
CA LYS A 63 1.16 -5.00 -11.97
C LYS A 63 2.63 -5.38 -11.81
N SER A 64 3.25 -5.07 -10.67
CA SER A 64 4.71 -5.01 -10.57
C SER A 64 5.32 -5.74 -9.36
N ALA A 65 4.50 -6.33 -8.49
CA ALA A 65 4.96 -6.96 -7.26
C ALA A 65 4.30 -8.33 -6.98
N VAL A 66 3.69 -8.97 -7.98
CA VAL A 66 3.13 -10.32 -7.89
C VAL A 66 4.09 -11.33 -8.51
N GLY A 67 4.29 -12.47 -7.86
CA GLY A 67 5.18 -13.55 -8.34
C GLY A 67 6.49 -13.63 -7.58
N ASP A 68 7.49 -14.31 -8.14
CA ASP A 68 8.84 -14.35 -7.58
C ASP A 68 9.63 -13.12 -8.05
N ALA A 69 10.52 -12.61 -7.19
CA ALA A 69 11.42 -11.54 -7.61
C ALA A 69 12.31 -12.08 -8.72
N PRO A 70 12.62 -11.30 -9.78
CA PRO A 70 13.61 -11.73 -10.75
C PRO A 70 14.88 -12.08 -9.97
N GLU A 71 15.44 -13.26 -10.25
CA GLU A 71 16.77 -13.63 -9.78
C GLU A 71 17.69 -12.46 -10.17
N SER A 72 18.41 -11.91 -9.19
CA SER A 72 19.37 -10.86 -9.47
C SER A 72 20.34 -11.39 -10.51
N GLU A 73 20.37 -10.79 -11.70
CA GLU A 73 21.52 -10.90 -12.57
C GLU A 73 22.66 -10.19 -11.81
N ASP A 74 23.53 -10.97 -11.17
CA ASP A 74 24.83 -10.52 -10.66
C ASP A 74 25.75 -10.22 -11.86
N PRO A 75 26.31 -9.00 -11.96
CA PRO A 75 27.64 -8.79 -12.54
C PRO A 75 28.71 -8.50 -11.48
#